data_AF-A0A8J3EZI5-F1
#
_entry.id   AF-A0A8J3EZI5-F1
#
_cell.length_a   1.000
_cell.length_b   1.000
_cell.length_c   1.000
_cell.angle_alpha   90.00
_cell.angle_beta   90.00
_cell.angle_gamma   90.00
#
_symmetry.space_group_name_H-M   'P 1'
#
loop_
_entity.id
_entity.type
_entity.pdbx_description
1 polymer ?
#
loop_
_entity_poly.entity_id
_entity_poly.type
_entity_poly.pdbx_seq_one_letter_code
_entity_poly.pdbx_strand_id
1 'polypeptide(L)'
;MPNSVMIQEQTVSKKQTKLSLFFNRFIKSTLQESSQTEILHNELRNLQKQLEYKEINFIHAEPEYIDVAIMELEAIRLKYSITVRQLKDIVSQKEKLYSEA
;
A
#
# COMPACT_ATOMS: atom_id res chain seq x y z
N MET A 1 -10.53 -28.42 61.78
CA MET A 1 -9.47 -27.94 60.87
C MET A 1 -10.13 -27.03 59.83
N PRO A 2 -10.21 -25.72 60.08
CA PRO A 2 -10.81 -24.74 59.17
C PRO A 2 -9.72 -24.09 58.31
N ASN A 3 -9.91 -23.98 57.00
CA ASN A 3 -9.15 -23.01 56.19
C ASN A 3 -10.12 -22.22 55.32
N SER A 4 -10.53 -21.08 55.88
CA SER A 4 -11.00 -19.91 55.16
C SER A 4 -9.84 -19.34 54.34
N VAL A 5 -10.05 -19.04 53.06
CA VAL A 5 -9.14 -18.18 52.29
C VAL A 5 -9.92 -16.96 51.83
N MET A 6 -9.70 -15.89 52.58
CA MET A 6 -10.04 -14.50 52.29
C MET A 6 -9.15 -13.94 51.17
N ILE A 7 -9.77 -13.14 50.28
CA ILE A 7 -9.26 -11.87 49.71
C ILE A 7 -8.03 -11.92 48.80
N GLN A 8 -8.20 -11.52 47.52
CA GLN A 8 -7.72 -10.19 47.07
C GLN A 8 -8.31 -9.80 45.70
N GLU A 9 -9.39 -9.02 45.72
CA GLU A 9 -9.68 -8.09 44.63
C GLU A 9 -8.58 -7.02 44.64
N GLN A 10 -7.59 -7.14 43.76
CA GLN A 10 -6.62 -6.09 43.54
C GLN A 10 -7.05 -5.22 42.35
N THR A 11 -7.78 -4.18 42.71
CA THR A 11 -7.93 -2.95 41.94
C THR A 11 -6.55 -2.38 41.57
N VAL A 12 -6.09 -2.58 40.34
CA VAL A 12 -4.94 -1.83 39.81
C VAL A 12 -5.42 -0.72 38.89
N SER A 13 -5.73 0.40 39.55
CA SER A 13 -5.50 1.78 39.15
C SER A 13 -5.10 2.03 37.67
N LYS A 14 -6.00 2.69 36.94
CA LYS A 14 -5.73 3.51 35.75
C LYS A 14 -4.59 4.51 36.03
N LYS A 15 -3.50 4.50 35.26
CA LYS A 15 -2.68 5.67 34.91
C LYS A 15 -1.53 5.29 33.98
N GLN A 16 -1.73 5.45 32.66
CA GLN A 16 -0.74 5.76 31.59
C GLN A 16 -1.26 5.29 30.21
N THR A 17 -2.35 5.88 29.72
CA THR A 17 -2.93 5.54 28.40
C THR A 17 -2.74 6.62 27.35
N LYS A 18 -2.14 7.77 27.69
CA LYS A 18 -2.09 8.91 26.75
C LYS A 18 -0.92 8.85 25.77
N LEU A 19 0.21 8.22 26.07
CA LEU A 19 1.35 8.14 25.14
C LEU A 19 1.25 6.94 24.19
N SER A 20 0.71 5.79 24.63
CA SER A 20 0.59 4.61 23.77
C SER A 20 -0.35 4.84 22.59
N LEU A 21 -1.38 5.68 22.73
CA LEU A 21 -2.29 6.01 21.63
C LEU A 21 -1.62 6.80 20.49
N PHE A 22 -0.62 7.63 20.78
CA PHE A 22 0.13 8.36 19.74
C PHE A 22 1.13 7.47 19.03
N PHE A 23 1.88 6.64 19.76
CA PHE A 23 2.80 5.68 19.16
C PHE A 23 2.06 4.61 18.33
N ASN A 24 0.91 4.14 18.81
CA ASN A 24 0.10 3.18 18.05
C ASN A 24 -0.47 3.77 16.75
N ARG A 25 -0.76 5.08 16.71
CA ARG A 25 -1.19 5.75 15.48
C ARG A 25 -0.03 5.89 14.48
N PHE A 26 1.14 6.27 14.96
CA PHE A 26 2.34 6.47 14.12
C PHE A 26 2.88 5.16 13.53
N ILE A 27 2.91 4.08 14.33
CA ILE A 27 3.31 2.76 13.84
C ILE A 27 2.31 2.28 12.79
N LYS A 28 1.00 2.46 13.03
CA LYS A 28 -0.05 2.01 12.12
C LYS A 28 -0.04 2.77 10.78
N SER A 29 0.19 4.08 10.78
CA SER A 29 0.31 4.85 9.53
C SER A 29 1.55 4.43 8.74
N THR A 30 2.70 4.33 9.40
CA THR A 30 3.97 3.98 8.75
C THR A 30 3.93 2.58 8.12
N LEU A 31 3.32 1.61 8.82
CA LEU A 31 3.23 0.21 8.36
C LEU A 31 2.18 0.02 7.25
N GLN A 32 1.09 0.81 7.29
CA GLN A 32 0.08 0.83 6.24
C GLN A 32 0.61 1.53 4.96
N GLU A 33 1.41 2.58 5.11
CA GLU A 33 2.04 3.31 4.00
C GLU A 33 3.19 2.52 3.34
N SER A 34 4.00 1.80 4.13
CA SER A 34 5.01 0.88 3.57
C SER A 34 4.35 -0.22 2.76
N SER A 35 3.22 -0.75 3.24
CA SER A 35 2.41 -1.72 2.51
C SER A 35 1.83 -1.15 1.22
N GLN A 36 1.31 0.08 1.23
CA GLN A 36 0.76 0.70 0.02
C GLN A 36 1.82 0.96 -1.06
N THR A 37 2.99 1.44 -0.67
CA THR A 37 4.10 1.69 -1.62
C THR A 37 4.60 0.38 -2.23
N GLU A 38 4.69 -0.67 -1.43
CA GLU A 38 5.07 -2.01 -1.88
C GLU A 38 4.04 -2.62 -2.85
N ILE A 39 2.74 -2.45 -2.56
CA ILE A 39 1.64 -2.85 -3.45
C ILE A 39 1.79 -2.16 -4.81
N LEU A 40 1.99 -0.84 -4.83
CA LEU A 40 2.13 -0.08 -6.08
C LEU A 40 3.40 -0.47 -6.85
N HIS A 41 4.51 -0.76 -6.18
CA HIS A 41 5.71 -1.28 -6.84
C HIS A 41 5.48 -2.65 -7.47
N ASN A 42 4.78 -3.56 -6.77
CA ASN A 42 4.43 -4.86 -7.32
C ASN A 42 3.46 -4.74 -8.51
N GLU A 43 2.51 -3.81 -8.43
CA GLU A 43 1.62 -3.50 -9.54
C GLU A 43 2.38 -2.96 -10.76
N LEU A 44 3.35 -2.06 -10.58
CA LEU A 44 4.20 -1.58 -11.68
C LEU A 44 4.97 -2.72 -12.36
N ARG A 45 5.55 -3.65 -11.59
CA ARG A 45 6.24 -4.82 -12.15
C ARG A 45 5.29 -5.73 -12.93
N ASN A 46 4.06 -5.90 -12.46
CA ASN A 46 3.04 -6.68 -13.16
C ASN A 46 2.63 -5.99 -14.47
N LEU A 47 2.41 -4.68 -14.43
CA LEU A 47 2.06 -3.88 -15.61
C LEU A 47 3.18 -3.90 -16.65
N GLN A 48 4.45 -3.89 -16.25
CA GLN A 48 5.58 -4.05 -17.17
C GLN A 48 5.52 -5.39 -17.92
N LYS A 49 5.31 -6.49 -17.20
CA LYS A 49 5.15 -7.82 -17.83
C LYS A 49 3.95 -7.87 -18.79
N GLN A 50 2.85 -7.22 -18.41
CA GLN A 50 1.66 -7.15 -19.27
C GLN A 50 1.92 -6.30 -20.52
N LEU A 51 2.66 -5.21 -20.40
CA LEU A 51 3.09 -4.40 -21.55
C LEU A 51 3.92 -5.24 -22.52
N GLU A 52 4.97 -5.90 -22.03
CA GLU A 52 5.82 -6.76 -22.85
C GLU A 52 5.00 -7.81 -23.61
N TYR A 53 4.08 -8.48 -22.90
CA TYR A 53 3.19 -9.46 -23.51
C TYR A 53 2.25 -8.86 -24.56
N LYS A 54 1.62 -7.71 -24.28
CA LYS A 54 0.70 -7.07 -25.23
C LYS A 54 1.41 -6.41 -26.41
N GLU A 55 2.64 -5.96 -26.25
CA GLU A 55 3.47 -5.48 -27.36
C GLU A 55 3.78 -6.60 -28.35
N ILE A 56 4.08 -7.81 -27.84
CA ILE A 56 4.22 -9.00 -28.69
C ILE A 56 2.89 -9.29 -29.41
N ASN A 57 1.76 -9.26 -28.70
CA ASN A 57 0.46 -9.50 -29.33
C ASN A 57 0.13 -8.47 -30.41
N PHE A 58 0.45 -7.19 -30.19
CA PHE A 58 0.27 -6.12 -31.19
C PHE A 58 1.11 -6.37 -32.44
N ILE A 59 2.38 -6.77 -32.28
CA ILE A 59 3.28 -7.07 -33.41
C ILE A 59 2.73 -8.21 -34.28
N HIS A 60 2.05 -9.18 -33.67
CA HIS A 60 1.50 -10.37 -34.35
C HIS A 60 -0.01 -10.29 -34.60
N ALA A 61 -0.63 -9.12 -34.36
CA ALA A 61 -2.07 -8.99 -34.54
C ALA A 61 -2.44 -9.09 -36.02
N GLU A 62 -3.47 -9.87 -36.33
CA GLU A 62 -4.08 -9.83 -37.67
C GLU A 62 -4.71 -8.44 -37.90
N PRO A 63 -4.75 -7.95 -39.15
CA PRO A 63 -5.27 -6.61 -39.46
C PRO A 63 -6.67 -6.34 -38.89
N GLU A 64 -7.53 -7.36 -38.84
CA GLU A 64 -8.90 -7.27 -38.33
C GLU A 64 -8.96 -7.01 -36.80
N TYR A 65 -7.88 -7.29 -36.07
CA TYR A 65 -7.78 -7.13 -34.62
C TYR A 65 -6.83 -6.02 -34.18
N ILE A 66 -6.27 -5.24 -35.12
CA ILE A 66 -5.25 -4.25 -34.80
C ILE A 66 -5.75 -3.19 -33.80
N ASP A 67 -6.99 -2.73 -33.96
CA ASP A 67 -7.61 -1.72 -33.08
C ASP A 67 -7.79 -2.25 -31.65
N VAL A 68 -8.14 -3.53 -31.52
CA VAL A 68 -8.26 -4.19 -30.22
C VAL A 68 -6.89 -4.29 -29.56
N ALA A 69 -5.87 -4.70 -30.30
CA ALA A 69 -4.51 -4.78 -29.78
C ALA A 69 -3.95 -3.41 -29.35
N ILE A 70 -4.25 -2.34 -30.10
CA ILE A 70 -3.92 -0.97 -29.73
C ILE A 70 -4.64 -0.58 -28.43
N MET A 71 -5.95 -0.76 -28.36
CA MET A 71 -6.75 -0.40 -27.19
C MET A 71 -6.26 -1.12 -25.92
N GLU A 72 -5.96 -2.42 -26.00
CA GLU A 72 -5.43 -3.18 -24.88
C GLU A 72 -4.07 -2.67 -24.41
N LEU A 73 -3.18 -2.36 -25.35
CA LEU A 73 -1.85 -1.82 -25.05
C LEU A 73 -1.94 -0.43 -24.40
N GLU A 74 -2.79 0.44 -24.94
CA GLU A 74 -3.04 1.77 -24.40
C GLU A 74 -3.66 1.73 -23.00
N ALA A 75 -4.60 0.81 -22.76
CA ALA A 75 -5.20 0.63 -21.44
C ALA A 75 -4.15 0.30 -20.37
N ILE A 76 -3.20 -0.59 -20.69
CA ILE A 76 -2.11 -0.94 -19.77
C ILE A 76 -1.15 0.24 -19.59
N ARG A 77 -0.79 0.95 -20.67
CA ARG A 77 0.08 2.14 -20.60
C ARG A 77 -0.53 3.24 -19.73
N LEU A 78 -1.84 3.48 -19.88
CA LEU A 78 -2.57 4.43 -19.05
C LEU A 78 -2.51 4.01 -17.59
N LYS A 79 -2.83 2.76 -17.29
CA LYS A 79 -2.78 2.24 -15.91
C LYS A 79 -1.39 2.37 -15.31
N TYR A 80 -0.34 2.01 -16.05
CA TYR A 80 1.05 2.19 -15.64
C TYR A 80 1.35 3.65 -15.29
N SER A 81 0.95 4.59 -16.15
CA SER A 81 1.18 6.03 -15.93
C SER A 81 0.50 6.54 -14.65
N ILE A 82 -0.71 6.05 -14.35
CA ILE A 82 -1.47 6.39 -13.14
C ILE A 82 -0.76 5.83 -11.91
N THR A 83 -0.36 4.56 -11.93
CA THR A 83 0.35 3.92 -10.81
C THR A 83 1.69 4.63 -10.53
N VAL A 84 2.43 5.04 -11.55
CA VAL A 84 3.65 5.85 -11.37
C VAL A 84 3.34 7.19 -10.71
N ARG A 85 2.26 7.88 -11.13
CA ARG A 85 1.85 9.15 -10.53
C ARG A 85 1.49 8.97 -9.05
N GLN A 86 0.70 7.95 -8.73
CA GLN A 86 0.35 7.63 -7.34
C GLN A 86 1.58 7.39 -6.47
N LEU A 87 2.57 6.66 -6.98
CA LEU A 87 3.82 6.41 -6.27
C LEU A 87 4.62 7.71 -6.04
N LYS A 88 4.69 8.59 -7.05
CA LYS A 88 5.34 9.90 -6.93
C LYS A 88 4.63 10.80 -5.90
N ASP A 89 3.31 10.78 -5.88
CA ASP A 89 2.53 11.58 -4.92
C ASP A 89 2.81 11.15 -3.49
N ILE A 90 2.89 9.84 -3.22
CA ILE A 90 3.24 9.30 -1.89
C ILE A 90 4.66 9.72 -1.50
N VAL A 91 5.64 9.56 -2.41
CA VAL A 91 7.03 9.95 -2.13
C VAL A 91 7.15 11.45 -1.87
N SER A 92 6.47 12.29 -2.67
CA SER A 92 6.48 13.74 -2.48
C SER A 92 5.82 14.17 -1.17
N GLN A 93 4.73 13.53 -0.75
CA GLN A 93 4.11 13.77 0.56
C GLN A 93 5.05 13.41 1.70
N LYS A 94 5.79 12.31 1.56
CA LYS A 94 6.80 11.86 2.54
C LYS A 94 7.95 12.87 2.66
N GLU A 95 8.46 13.38 1.55
CA GLU A 95 9.52 14.41 1.55
C GLU A 95 9.07 15.68 2.28
N LYS A 96 7.83 16.14 2.05
CA LYS A 96 7.27 17.31 2.74
C LYS A 96 7.18 17.08 4.25
N LEU A 97 6.67 15.92 4.68
CA LEU A 97 6.55 15.59 6.11
C LEU A 97 7.89 15.58 6.84
N TYR A 98 8.98 15.13 6.21
CA TYR A 98 10.32 15.18 6.83
C TYR A 98 10.98 16.55 6.77
N SER A 99 10.58 17.42 5.83
CA SER A 99 11.08 18.80 5.78
C SER A 99 10.43 19.74 6.79
N GLU A 100 9.27 19.35 7.33
CA GLU A 100 8.48 20.14 8.30
C GLU A 100 8.64 19.69 9.77
N ALA A 101 9.38 18.59 10.02
CA ALA A 101 9.62 18.00 11.35
C ALA A 101 11.03 18.30 11.87
#